data_AF-A0A9Q6HM12-F1
#
_entry.id   AF-A0A9Q6HM12-F1
#
_cell.length_a   1.000
_cell.length_b   1.000
_cell.length_c   1.000
_cell.angle_alpha   90.00
_cell.angle_beta   90.00
_cell.angle_gamma   90.00
#
_symmetry.space_group_name_H-M   'P 1'
#
loop_
_entity.id
_entity.type
_entity.pdbx_description
1 polymer ?
#
loop_
_entity_poly.entity_id
_entity_poly.type
_entity_poly.pdbx_seq_one_letter_code
_entity_poly.pdbx_strand_id
1 'polypeptide(L)' 'MTIVAIDKNGDVIGFIRSLTYGYTTLFICELLVIEQKRDAGIGNELINHLHKKYPYTRIDLLATKHSSKILRKTRI' A
#
# COMPACT_ATOMS: atom_id res chain seq x y z
N MET A 1 -1.92 3.56 -10.69
CA MET A 1 -0.49 3.17 -10.71
C MET A 1 -0.30 1.88 -9.93
N THR A 2 0.77 1.16 -10.23
CA THR A 2 1.22 0.00 -9.45
C THR A 2 2.65 0.25 -8.99
N ILE A 3 2.93 -0.02 -7.73
CA ILE A 3 4.28 -0.02 -7.17
C ILE A 3 4.55 -1.42 -6.63
N VAL A 4 5.71 -1.97 -6.97
CA VAL A 4 6.16 -3.30 -6.56
C VAL A 4 7.28 -3.18 -5.53
N ALA A 5 7.23 -4.03 -4.51
CA ALA A 5 8.35 -4.25 -3.61
C ALA A 5 9.17 -5.42 -4.15
N ILE A 6 10.47 -5.18 -4.31
CA ILE A 6 11.44 -6.16 -4.81
C ILE A 6 12.45 -6.41 -3.69
N ASP A 7 12.77 -7.67 -3.44
CA ASP A 7 13.80 -8.01 -2.46
C ASP A 7 15.22 -7.92 -3.03
N LYS A 8 16.22 -8.21 -2.19
CA LYS A 8 17.64 -8.17 -2.59
C LYS A 8 18.02 -9.18 -3.69
N ASN A 9 17.20 -10.20 -3.90
CA ASN A 9 17.42 -11.21 -4.93
C ASN A 9 16.72 -10.86 -6.25
N GLY A 10 15.89 -9.81 -6.27
CA GLY A 10 15.10 -9.42 -7.43
C GLY A 10 13.67 -9.99 -7.42
N ASP A 11 13.26 -10.67 -6.34
CA ASP A 11 11.95 -11.30 -6.27
C ASP A 11 10.87 -10.27 -5.87
N VAL A 12 9.71 -10.35 -6.51
CA VAL A 12 8.55 -9.53 -6.15
C VAL A 12 7.92 -10.08 -4.87
N ILE A 13 8.03 -9.31 -3.79
CA ILE A 13 7.55 -9.70 -2.45
C ILE A 13 6.25 -9.02 -2.03
N GLY A 14 5.78 -8.07 -2.83
CA GLY A 14 4.50 -7.41 -2.62
C GLY A 14 4.25 -6.31 -3.63
N PHE A 15 3.03 -5.79 -3.62
CA PHE A 15 2.67 -4.64 -4.46
C PHE A 15 1.53 -3.85 -3.84
N ILE A 16 1.44 -2.58 -4.26
CA ILE A 16 0.29 -1.72 -4.01
C ILE A 16 -0.22 -1.19 -5.34
N ARG A 17 -1.53 -1.31 -5.54
CA ARG A 17 -2.23 -0.78 -6.71
C ARG A 17 -3.13 0.35 -6.26
N SER A 18 -2.98 1.51 -6.89
CA SER A 18 -3.70 2.73 -6.52
C SER A 18 -4.23 3.50 -7.72
N LEU A 19 -5.20 4.37 -7.48
CA LEU A 19 -5.76 5.30 -8.46
C LEU A 19 -5.79 6.70 -7.85
N THR A 20 -5.25 7.69 -8.55
CA THR A 20 -5.32 9.08 -8.11
C THR A 20 -5.32 10.02 -9.31
N TYR A 21 -6.00 11.15 -9.16
CA TYR A 21 -5.91 12.28 -10.08
C TYR A 21 -4.80 13.27 -9.70
N GLY A 22 -4.09 13.02 -8.58
CA GLY A 22 -2.91 13.78 -8.14
C GLY A 22 -3.17 14.98 -7.23
N TYR A 23 -4.43 15.43 -7.09
CA TYR A 23 -4.75 16.68 -6.38
C TYR A 23 -5.51 16.51 -5.07
N THR A 24 -6.43 15.54 -4.98
CA THR A 24 -7.36 15.43 -3.83
C THR A 24 -7.31 14.06 -3.16
N THR A 25 -7.54 12.99 -3.91
CA THR A 25 -7.68 11.64 -3.34
C THR A 25 -6.79 10.64 -4.05
N LEU A 26 -6.17 9.76 -3.26
CA LEU A 26 -5.52 8.55 -3.71
C LEU A 26 -6.29 7.36 -3.15
N PHE A 27 -6.82 6.54 -4.05
CA PHE A 27 -7.47 5.29 -3.71
C PHE A 27 -6.46 4.15 -3.74
N ILE A 28 -6.34 3.39 -2.67
CA ILE A 28 -5.67 2.09 -2.71
C ILE A 28 -6.71 1.06 -3.15
N CYS A 29 -6.49 0.46 -4.32
CA CYS A 29 -7.36 -0.58 -4.87
C CYS A 29 -6.99 -1.96 -4.31
N GLU A 30 -5.70 -2.24 -4.22
CA GLU A 30 -5.17 -3.51 -3.70
C GLU A 30 -3.84 -3.29 -2.99
N LEU A 31 -3.63 -4.08 -1.95
CA LEU A 31 -2.35 -4.19 -1.26
C LEU A 31 -2.14 -5.67 -0.94
N LEU A 32 -1.07 -6.25 -1.46
CA LEU A 32 -0.74 -7.65 -1.24
C LEU A 32 0.74 -7.79 -0.92
N VAL A 33 1.03 -8.55 0.13
CA VAL A 33 2.37 -9.00 0.51
C VAL A 33 2.34 -10.52 0.54
N ILE A 34 3.35 -11.15 -0.05
CA ILE A 34 3.46 -12.61 -0.06
C ILE A 34 3.49 -13.14 1.37
N GLU A 35 2.86 -14.27 1.60
CA GLU A 35 2.59 -14.77 2.96
C GLU A 35 3.85 -14.89 3.81
N GLN A 36 4.94 -15.37 3.21
CA GLN A 36 6.23 -15.59 3.87
C GLN A 36 6.93 -14.29 4.29
N LYS A 37 6.45 -13.14 3.81
CA LYS A 37 7.01 -11.80 4.08
C LYS A 37 6.01 -10.87 4.76
N ARG A 38 4.83 -11.37 5.15
CA ARG A 38 3.86 -10.58 5.93
C ARG A 38 4.45 -10.24 7.30
N ASP A 39 3.88 -9.21 7.92
CA ASP A 39 4.31 -8.65 9.22
C ASP A 39 5.76 -8.12 9.29
N ALA A 40 6.50 -8.14 8.17
CA ALA A 40 7.84 -7.55 8.03
C ALA A 40 7.84 -6.05 7.68
N GLY A 41 6.68 -5.37 7.73
CA GLY A 41 6.56 -3.93 7.47
C GLY A 41 6.46 -3.50 6.00
N ILE A 42 6.58 -4.41 5.03
CA ILE A 42 6.57 -4.11 3.57
C ILE A 42 5.31 -3.34 3.16
N GLY A 43 4.14 -3.73 3.67
CA GLY A 43 2.89 -3.03 3.36
C GLY A 43 2.91 -1.56 3.80
N ASN A 44 3.50 -1.28 4.97
CA ASN A 44 3.66 0.09 5.46
C ASN A 44 4.65 0.88 4.60
N GLU A 45 5.73 0.26 4.13
CA GLU A 45 6.67 0.94 3.23
C GLU A 45 6.03 1.30 1.89
N LEU A 46 5.23 0.40 1.31
CA LEU A 46 4.48 0.65 0.08
C LEU A 46 3.49 1.83 0.25
N ILE A 47 2.77 1.87 1.38
CA ILE A 47 1.89 2.99 1.71
C ILE A 47 2.69 4.28 1.91
N ASN A 48 3.76 4.23 2.69
CA ASN A 48 4.62 5.39 2.94
C ASN A 48 5.23 5.97 1.67
N HIS A 49 5.58 5.11 0.70
CA HIS A 49 6.04 5.56 -0.60
C HIS A 49 4.96 6.37 -1.34
N LEU A 50 3.71 5.92 -1.32
CA LEU A 50 2.58 6.67 -1.89
C LEU A 50 2.35 8.00 -1.18
N HIS A 51 2.41 8.04 0.15
CA HIS A 51 2.32 9.29 0.92
C HIS A 51 3.44 10.27 0.54
N LYS A 52 4.68 9.82 0.42
CA LYS A 52 5.80 10.69 0.02
C LYS A 52 5.62 11.22 -1.41
N LYS A 53 5.08 10.39 -2.32
CA LYS A 53 4.86 10.76 -3.71
C LYS A 53 3.66 11.69 -3.91
N TYR A 54 2.61 11.55 -3.08
CA TYR A 54 1.38 12.33 -3.12
C TYR A 54 1.05 12.91 -1.74
N PRO A 55 1.87 13.82 -1.22
CA PRO A 55 1.81 14.27 0.18
C PRO A 55 0.52 15.00 0.54
N TYR A 56 -0.13 15.61 -0.44
CA TYR A 56 -1.36 16.39 -0.25
C TYR A 56 -2.64 15.60 -0.52
N THR A 57 -2.54 14.34 -0.97
CA THR A 57 -3.72 13.52 -1.24
C THR A 57 -4.17 12.79 0.02
N ARG A 58 -5.48 12.75 0.26
CA ARG A 58 -6.04 11.82 1.25
C ARG A 58 -5.96 10.41 0.68
N ILE A 59 -5.43 9.47 1.46
CA ILE A 59 -5.44 8.05 1.10
C ILE A 59 -6.72 7.40 1.61
N ASP A 60 -7.52 6.87 0.69
CA ASP A 60 -8.71 6.08 0.97
C ASP A 60 -8.49 4.64 0.48
N LEU A 61 -8.75 3.64 1.34
CA LEU A 61 -8.65 2.24 0.95
C LEU A 61 -10.01 1.77 0.40
N LEU A 62 -10.02 1.33 -0.87
CA LEU A 62 -11.13 0.58 -1.44
C LEU A 62 -11.02 -0.87 -0.98
N ALA A 63 -11.29 -1.12 0.31
CA ALA A 63 -11.11 -2.44 0.89
C ALA A 63 -12.16 -3.43 0.33
N THR A 64 -11.70 -4.49 -0.33
CA THR A 64 -12.47 -5.74 -0.41
C THR A 64 -12.34 -6.50 0.92
N LYS A 65 -13.38 -7.25 1.30
CA LYS A 65 -13.67 -7.78 2.66
C LYS A 65 -12.55 -8.53 3.41
N HIS A 66 -11.40 -8.84 2.80
CA HIS A 66 -10.29 -9.56 3.43
C HIS A 66 -9.17 -8.67 4.03
N SER A 67 -9.12 -7.38 3.71
CA SER A 67 -8.00 -6.48 4.07
C SER A 67 -8.21 -5.63 5.33
N SER A 68 -9.24 -5.92 6.13
CA SER A 68 -9.66 -5.07 7.27
C SER A 68 -8.83 -5.23 8.55
N LYS A 69 -7.96 -6.25 8.64
CA LYS A 69 -7.20 -6.54 9.87
C LYS A 69 -5.90 -5.74 10.00
N ILE A 70 -5.30 -5.27 8.89
CA ILE A 70 -4.00 -4.59 8.88
C ILE A 70 -4.09 -3.10 9.27
N LEU A 71 -5.20 -2.41 8.96
CA LEU A 71 -5.28 -0.94 9.07
C LEU A 71 -5.88 -0.39 10.38
N ARG A 72 -6.38 -1.25 11.27
CA ARG A 72 -7.03 -0.80 12.51
C ARG A 72 -6.09 -0.18 13.55
N LYS A 73 -4.76 -0.25 13.34
CA LYS A 73 -3.76 0.18 14.33
C LYS A 73 -3.14 1.55 14.07
N THR A 74 -3.46 2.20 12.95
CA THR A 74 -2.92 3.53 12.61
C THR A 74 -4.06 4.54 12.44
N ARG A 75 -4.82 4.72 13.51
CA ARG A 75 -5.75 5.84 13.64
C ARG A 75 -5.01 6.96 14.37
N ILE A 76 -4.49 7.91 13.60
CA ILE A 76 -4.15 9.25 14.10
C ILE A 76 -5.47 10.03 14.18
#